data_AF-X0WX14-F1
#
_entry.id   AF-X0WX14-F1
#
_cell.length_a   1.000
_cell.length_b   1.000
_cell.length_c   1.000
_cell.angle_alpha   90.00
_cell.angle_beta   90.00
_cell.angle_gamma   90.00
#
_symmetry.space_group_name_H-M   'P 1'
#
loop_
_entity.id
_entity.type
_entity.pdbx_description
1 polymer ?
#
loop_
_entity_poly.entity_id
_entity_poly.type
_entity_poly.pdbx_seq_one_letter_code
_entity_poly.pdbx_strand_id
1 'polypeptide(L)'
;WGENQEYLVAKAVLEGTSSYLEGSIFFQVDAIKKIKLDSKEIIIVSINLIDSKRKENLVGSTAIKDDFNKAVVKATLKAINRRILTKEN
;
A
#
# COMPACT_ATOMS: atom_id res chain seq x y z
N TRP A 1 18.91 -8.43 -7.26
CA TRP A 1 18.52 -7.07 -6.83
C TRP A 1 17.32 -6.49 -7.59
N GLY A 2 16.84 -7.10 -8.69
CA GLY A 2 15.68 -6.60 -9.45
C GLY A 2 14.32 -7.22 -9.10
N GLU A 3 14.30 -8.36 -8.41
CA GLU A 3 13.06 -8.95 -7.88
C GLU A 3 12.73 -8.29 -6.54
N ASN A 4 11.48 -7.87 -6.34
CA ASN A 4 10.92 -7.26 -5.13
C ASN A 4 11.22 -5.77 -4.83
N GLN A 5 11.64 -4.94 -5.79
CA GLN A 5 11.82 -3.50 -5.52
C GLN A 5 10.51 -2.82 -5.08
N GLU A 6 9.41 -3.12 -5.75
CA GLU A 6 8.08 -2.63 -5.41
C GLU A 6 7.64 -3.06 -4.00
N TYR A 7 8.01 -4.27 -3.59
CA TYR A 7 7.74 -4.77 -2.24
C TYR A 7 8.51 -3.94 -1.22
N LEU A 8 9.80 -3.68 -1.46
CA LEU A 8 10.62 -2.86 -0.56
C LEU A 8 10.09 -1.42 -0.45
N VAL A 9 9.67 -0.82 -1.56
CA VAL A 9 9.06 0.51 -1.57
C VAL A 9 7.74 0.51 -0.79
N ALA A 10 6.85 -0.45 -1.03
CA ALA A 10 5.58 -0.54 -0.30
C ALA A 10 5.81 -0.80 1.19
N LYS A 11 6.77 -1.67 1.54
CA LYS A 11 7.16 -1.97 2.92
C LYS A 11 7.70 -0.72 3.63
N ALA A 12 8.58 0.06 3.00
CA ALA A 12 9.11 1.30 3.58
C ALA A 12 7.99 2.32 3.88
N VAL A 13 6.98 2.42 3.00
CA VAL A 13 5.79 3.27 3.25
C VAL A 13 4.99 2.78 4.46
N LEU A 14 4.79 1.46 4.57
CA LEU A 14 4.08 0.87 5.70
C LEU A 14 4.83 1.05 7.03
N GLU A 15 6.15 0.86 7.03
CA GLU A 15 7.00 1.06 8.22
C GLU A 15 6.97 2.52 8.65
N GLY A 16 7.17 3.47 7.73
CA GLY A 16 7.08 4.90 8.04
C GLY A 16 5.71 5.31 8.57
N THR A 17 4.63 4.76 8.01
CA THR A 17 3.26 5.02 8.51
C THR A 17 3.03 4.38 9.88
N SER A 18 3.53 3.17 10.11
CA SER A 18 3.37 2.48 11.39
C SER A 18 4.13 3.19 12.51
N SER A 19 5.32 3.71 12.23
CA SER A 19 6.07 4.56 13.15
C SER A 19 5.32 5.85 13.49
N TYR A 20 4.66 6.48 12.51
CA TYR A 20 3.81 7.65 12.74
C TYR A 20 2.58 7.35 13.62
N LEU A 21 2.02 6.13 13.52
CA LEU A 21 0.87 5.68 14.32
C LEU A 21 1.24 4.98 15.64
N GLU A 22 2.48 5.19 16.11
CA GLU A 22 3.02 4.63 17.36
C GLU A 22 2.90 3.08 17.46
N GLY A 23 2.95 2.38 16.33
CA GLY A 23 2.95 0.90 16.30
C GLY A 23 1.64 0.23 16.70
N SER A 24 0.54 0.99 16.88
CA SER A 24 -0.77 0.46 17.28
C SER A 24 -1.45 -0.42 16.22
N ILE A 25 -0.90 -0.47 15.02
CA ILE A 25 -1.46 -1.14 13.84
C ILE A 25 -0.36 -1.88 13.09
N PHE A 26 -0.60 -3.15 12.74
CA PHE A 26 0.31 -3.93 11.93
C PHE A 26 -0.20 -4.03 10.48
N PHE A 27 0.63 -3.63 9.52
CA PHE A 27 0.35 -3.76 8.09
C PHE A 27 1.33 -4.73 7.44
N GLN A 28 0.83 -5.57 6.53
CA GLN A 28 1.65 -6.49 5.76
C GLN A 28 1.29 -6.37 4.28
N VAL A 29 2.30 -6.21 3.42
CA VAL A 29 2.11 -6.31 1.97
C VAL A 29 1.68 -7.73 1.62
N ASP A 30 0.53 -7.87 0.97
CA ASP A 30 -0.07 -9.13 0.57
C ASP A 30 0.25 -9.46 -0.89
N ALA A 31 0.00 -8.50 -1.79
CA ALA A 31 0.30 -8.63 -3.21
C ALA A 31 0.55 -7.26 -3.85
N ILE A 32 1.42 -7.23 -4.85
CA ILE A 32 1.60 -6.09 -5.74
C ILE A 32 1.42 -6.59 -7.16
N LYS A 33 0.55 -5.95 -7.94
CA LYS A 33 0.29 -6.33 -9.32
C LYS A 33 0.31 -5.11 -10.23
N LYS A 34 1.06 -5.22 -11.33
CA LYS A 34 0.91 -4.33 -12.47
C LYS A 34 -0.14 -4.92 -13.41
N ILE A 35 -1.14 -4.13 -13.77
CA ILE A 35 -2.12 -4.46 -14.80
C ILE A 35 -2.10 -3.40 -15.89
N LYS A 36 -2.57 -3.75 -17.09
CA LYS A 36 -2.76 -2.81 -18.19
C LYS A 36 -4.26 -2.61 -18.41
N LEU A 37 -4.69 -1.35 -18.44
CA LEU A 37 -6.06 -0.94 -18.77
C LEU A 37 -5.98 0.04 -19.93
N ASP A 38 -6.34 -0.43 -21.13
CA ASP A 38 -6.10 0.23 -22.42
C ASP A 38 -4.62 0.63 -22.59
N SER A 39 -4.36 1.93 -22.75
CA SER A 39 -3.02 2.51 -22.88
C SER A 39 -2.36 2.83 -21.52
N LYS A 40 -3.03 2.58 -20.40
CA LYS A 40 -2.55 2.94 -19.06
C LYS A 40 -2.03 1.70 -18.33
N GLU A 41 -0.82 1.80 -17.78
CA GLU A 41 -0.36 0.85 -16.78
C GLU A 41 -0.88 1.28 -15.40
N ILE A 42 -1.39 0.33 -14.62
CA ILE A 42 -1.92 0.57 -13.27
C ILE A 42 -1.18 -0.36 -12.31
N ILE A 43 -0.72 0.19 -11.19
CA ILE A 43 -0.21 -0.59 -10.07
C ILE A 43 -1.32 -0.75 -9.03
N ILE A 44 -1.48 -1.97 -8.54
CA ILE A 44 -2.40 -2.35 -7.48
C ILE A 44 -1.56 -2.91 -6.33
N VAL A 45 -1.84 -2.45 -5.12
CA VAL A 45 -1.21 -2.94 -3.89
C VAL A 45 -2.32 -3.44 -2.96
N SER A 46 -2.22 -4.70 -2.56
CA SER A 46 -3.03 -5.37 -1.53
C SER A 46 -2.23 -5.40 -0.23
N ILE A 47 -2.89 -5.04 0.87
CA ILE A 47 -2.30 -4.94 2.20
C ILE A 47 -3.23 -5.61 3.19
N ASN A 48 -2.69 -6.52 4.00
CA ASN A 48 -3.39 -7.05 5.15
C ASN A 48 -3.13 -6.12 6.35
N LEU A 49 -4.21 -5.55 6.87
CA LEU A 49 -4.26 -4.91 8.18
C LEU A 49 -4.56 -5.98 9.22
N ILE A 50 -3.71 -6.09 10.24
CA ILE A 50 -3.89 -6.98 11.38
C ILE A 50 -3.96 -6.11 12.64
N ASP A 51 -5.10 -6.14 13.31
CA ASP A 51 -5.27 -5.57 14.65
C ASP A 51 -5.73 -6.66 15.65
N SER A 52 -5.83 -6.32 16.93
CA SER A 52 -6.18 -7.27 18.00
C SER A 52 -7.59 -7.89 17.87
N LYS A 53 -8.44 -7.36 16.98
CA LYS A 53 -9.84 -7.76 16.84
C LYS A 53 -10.17 -8.31 15.45
N ARG A 54 -9.37 -8.00 14.42
CA ARG A 54 -9.70 -8.34 13.03
C ARG A 54 -8.49 -8.31 12.10
N LYS A 55 -8.59 -9.15 11.05
CA LYS A 55 -7.79 -9.04 9.83
C LYS A 55 -8.67 -8.42 8.74
N GLU A 56 -8.17 -7.36 8.13
CA GLU A 56 -8.87 -6.64 7.06
C GLU A 56 -7.95 -6.55 5.84
N ASN A 57 -8.49 -6.80 4.64
CA ASN A 57 -7.72 -6.62 3.40
C ASN A 57 -8.03 -5.23 2.82
N LEU A 58 -6.98 -4.47 2.56
CA LEU A 58 -7.01 -3.11 2.02
C LEU A 58 -6.36 -3.12 0.65
N VAL A 59 -7.03 -2.49 -0.32
CA VAL A 59 -6.53 -2.41 -1.70
C VAL A 59 -6.45 -0.96 -2.13
N GLY A 60 -5.31 -0.60 -2.73
CA GLY A 60 -5.09 0.72 -3.31
C GLY A 60 -4.51 0.59 -4.71
N SER A 61 -4.82 1.56 -5.56
CA SER A 61 -4.37 1.54 -6.96
C SER A 61 -4.10 2.94 -7.52
N THR A 62 -3.19 3.00 -8.49
CA THR A 62 -2.93 4.22 -9.25
C THR A 62 -2.37 3.90 -10.62
N ALA A 63 -2.62 4.77 -11.59
CA ALA A 63 -1.91 4.72 -12.86
C ALA A 63 -0.41 5.00 -12.64
N ILE A 64 0.44 4.25 -13.33
CA ILE A 64 1.86 4.50 -13.46
C ILE A 64 2.01 5.60 -14.51
N LYS A 65 2.66 6.70 -14.13
CA LYS A 65 3.03 7.80 -15.03
C LYS A 65 4.54 7.75 -15.24
N ASP A 66 5.24 8.76 -14.72
CA ASP A 66 6.67 8.95 -15.01
C ASP A 66 7.61 8.24 -14.02
N ASP A 67 7.08 7.84 -12.85
CA ASP A 67 7.87 7.22 -11.78
C ASP A 67 7.10 6.03 -11.18
N PHE A 68 7.65 4.83 -11.39
CA PHE A 68 7.11 3.58 -10.89
C PHE A 68 7.12 3.50 -9.36
N ASN A 69 8.19 3.92 -8.70
CA ASN A 69 8.28 3.92 -7.24
C ASN A 69 7.25 4.87 -6.64
N LYS A 70 7.08 6.06 -7.22
CA LYS A 70 6.05 7.01 -6.82
C LYS A 70 4.64 6.45 -7.01
N ALA A 71 4.41 5.64 -8.05
CA ALA A 71 3.15 4.94 -8.25
C ALA A 71 2.90 3.89 -7.15
N VAL A 72 3.91 3.08 -6.81
CA VAL A 72 3.83 2.12 -5.69
C VAL A 72 3.49 2.85 -4.39
N VAL A 73 4.22 3.92 -4.04
CA VAL A 73 3.96 4.75 -2.85
C VAL A 73 2.50 5.22 -2.82
N LYS A 74 2.00 5.79 -3.92
CA LYS A 74 0.62 6.28 -4.00
C LYS A 74 -0.42 5.18 -3.85
N ALA A 75 -0.22 4.02 -4.46
CA ALA A 75 -1.14 2.89 -4.31
C ALA A 75 -1.14 2.37 -2.88
N THR A 76 0.02 2.22 -2.25
CA THR A 76 0.15 1.81 -0.84
C THR A 76 -0.55 2.79 0.09
N LEU A 77 -0.31 4.10 -0.05
CA LEU A 77 -0.98 5.13 0.74
C LEU A 77 -2.50 5.11 0.52
N LYS A 78 -2.99 4.94 -0.72
CA LYS A 78 -4.43 4.82 -0.98
C LYS A 78 -5.06 3.62 -0.29
N ALA A 79 -4.35 2.49 -0.21
CA ALA A 79 -4.84 1.30 0.49
C ALA A 79 -5.06 1.59 1.99
N ILE A 80 -4.06 2.18 2.66
CA ILE A 80 -4.11 2.40 4.12
C ILE A 80 -4.90 3.65 4.54
N ASN A 81 -4.94 4.69 3.70
CA ASN A 81 -5.65 5.94 4.00
C ASN A 81 -7.16 5.73 4.18
N ARG A 82 -7.74 4.69 3.56
CA ARG A 82 -9.16 4.34 3.75
C ARG A 82 -9.51 4.07 5.21
N ARG A 83 -8.56 3.61 6.03
CA ARG A 83 -8.80 3.32 7.45
C ARG A 83 -8.37 4.44 8.40
N ILE A 84 -7.27 5.14 8.08
CA ILE A 84 -6.79 6.26 8.90
C ILE A 84 -7.88 7.32 9.03
N LEU A 85 -8.56 7.65 7.93
CA LEU A 85 -9.66 8.62 7.92
C LEU A 85 -10.91 8.17 8.70
N THR A 86 -11.05 6.88 9.03
CA THR A 86 -12.20 6.35 9.79
C THR A 86 -11.90 6.17 11.28
N LYS A 87 -10.70 6.51 11.77
CA LYS A 87 -10.36 6.48 13.21
C LYS A 87 -10.49 7.85 13.90
N GLU A 88 -10.83 8.91 13.18
CA GLU A 88 -10.98 10.28 13.74
C GLU A 88 -12.36 10.59 14.33
N ASN A 89 -13.23 9.60 14.57
CA ASN A 89 -14.52 9.77 15.27
C ASN A 89 -14.61 8.89 16.51
#